data_AF-A0A6L9KF03-F1
#
_entry.id   AF-A0A6L9KF03-F1
#
_cell.length_a   1.000
_cell.length_b   1.000
_cell.length_c   1.000
_cell.angle_alpha   90.00
_cell.angle_beta   90.00
_cell.angle_gamma   90.00
#
_symmetry.space_group_name_H-M   'P 1'
#
loop_
_entity.id
_entity.type
_entity.pdbx_description
1 polymer ?
#
loop_
_entity_poly.entity_id
_entity_poly.type
_entity_poly.pdbx_seq_one_letter_code
_entity_poly.pdbx_strand_id
1 'polypeptide(L)'
;MKYAQLSIEAIQDTNSHLNYLYYEGFASAAEKSKSWKLSSSGYKKAYELLNHSLETNLDTKILELEKKYDLTLAENKVLQFKNHKIILIAVVLLMFLIVVVLSQHMIKQKQIKTLGDERNKVLENEKKLLYEKQQLLTNENKNKKQELIKKQMILTFFHQISKQNLDIKNFLFKLKTSKYISDNKNLYNKVLEEYENYNQKTNISETAIFTDDILIKLTGIKAEDIAKLNKSDKVLLILLALNAGNKEIALLLNTSADSVRNRKLKLKKKIEKVQVHINEQL
;
A
#
# COMPACT_ATOMS: atom_id res chain seq x y z
N MET A 1 59.25 107.19 0.30
CA MET A 1 59.59 106.72 1.66
C MET A 1 58.59 107.19 2.72
N LYS A 2 58.32 108.51 2.85
CA LYS A 2 57.43 109.08 3.89
C LYS A 2 56.06 108.40 4.04
N TYR A 3 55.34 108.15 2.94
CA TYR A 3 54.04 107.48 2.99
C TYR A 3 54.10 106.03 3.46
N ALA A 4 55.18 105.30 3.15
CA ALA A 4 55.35 103.91 3.57
C ALA A 4 55.74 103.81 5.06
N GLN A 5 56.37 104.85 5.60
CA GLN A 5 56.63 104.95 7.04
C GLN A 5 55.35 105.26 7.81
N LEU A 6 54.56 106.23 7.32
CA LEU A 6 53.25 106.56 7.86
C LEU A 6 52.31 105.35 7.85
N SER A 7 52.39 104.46 6.85
CA SER A 7 51.57 103.24 6.83
C SER A 7 51.96 102.22 7.90
N ILE A 8 53.23 102.15 8.33
CA ILE A 8 53.63 101.34 9.48
C ILE A 8 53.18 102.00 10.78
N GLU A 9 53.36 103.31 10.90
CA GLU A 9 52.97 104.09 12.09
C GLU A 9 51.44 104.09 12.30
N ALA A 10 50.66 103.93 11.24
CA ALA A 10 49.20 103.83 11.27
C ALA A 10 48.68 102.41 11.59
N ILE A 11 49.56 101.41 11.78
CA ILE A 11 49.14 100.06 12.18
C ILE A 11 48.59 100.12 13.61
N GLN A 12 47.26 99.98 13.75
CA GLN A 12 46.59 99.96 15.05
C GLN A 12 46.70 98.59 15.73
N ASP A 13 46.53 97.52 14.96
CA ASP A 13 46.71 96.15 15.42
C ASP A 13 48.05 95.62 14.92
N THR A 14 49.07 95.70 15.77
CA THR A 14 50.42 95.22 15.46
C THR A 14 50.49 93.71 15.27
N ASN A 15 49.46 92.96 15.68
CA ASN A 15 49.44 91.49 15.64
C ASN A 15 48.74 90.92 14.39
N SER A 16 48.15 91.77 13.54
CA SER A 16 47.49 91.30 12.32
C SER A 16 48.47 90.61 11.36
N HIS A 17 48.13 89.40 10.93
CA HIS A 17 48.92 88.60 9.99
C HIS A 17 49.10 89.26 8.62
N LEU A 18 48.26 90.23 8.24
CA LEU A 18 48.36 90.96 6.98
C LEU A 18 49.39 92.09 7.02
N ASN A 19 49.95 92.39 8.20
CA ASN A 19 50.90 93.48 8.39
C ASN A 19 52.21 93.27 7.62
N TYR A 20 52.54 92.03 7.22
CA TYR A 20 53.74 91.77 6.42
C TYR A 20 53.76 92.58 5.11
N LEU A 21 52.59 92.83 4.50
CA LEU A 21 52.46 93.62 3.26
C LEU A 21 52.87 95.08 3.47
N TYR A 22 52.54 95.66 4.64
CA TYR A 22 52.94 97.03 4.97
C TYR A 22 54.46 97.13 5.22
N TYR A 23 55.05 96.15 5.91
CA TYR A 23 56.49 96.08 6.14
C TYR A 23 57.29 95.79 4.85
N GLU A 24 56.76 94.97 3.95
CA GLU A 24 57.33 94.72 2.62
C GLU A 24 57.29 95.99 1.76
N GLY A 25 56.16 96.69 1.73
CA GLY A 25 56.00 97.96 1.03
C GLY A 25 56.97 99.04 1.55
N PHE A 26 57.17 99.12 2.88
CA PHE A 26 58.17 99.99 3.49
C PHE A 26 59.60 99.59 3.13
N ALA A 27 59.92 98.29 3.19
CA ALA A 27 61.24 97.78 2.87
C ALA A 27 61.64 98.09 1.42
N SER A 28 60.71 97.89 0.48
CA SER A 28 60.88 98.21 -0.94
C SER A 28 61.03 99.71 -1.19
N ALA A 29 60.27 100.55 -0.46
CA ALA A 29 60.40 102.00 -0.55
C ALA A 29 61.73 102.52 0.03
N ALA A 30 62.24 101.90 1.10
CA ALA A 30 63.54 102.20 1.70
C ALA A 30 64.70 101.75 0.80
N GLU A 31 64.55 100.61 0.11
CA GLU A 31 65.49 100.10 -0.89
C GLU A 31 65.64 101.08 -2.07
N LYS A 32 64.51 101.52 -2.63
CA LYS A 32 64.48 102.53 -3.71
C LYS A 32 65.09 103.87 -3.29
N SER A 33 65.07 104.17 -1.99
CA SER A 33 65.68 105.37 -1.39
C SER A 33 67.15 105.17 -0.97
N LYS A 34 67.79 104.05 -1.37
CA LYS A 34 69.17 103.65 -1.05
C LYS A 34 69.48 103.54 0.45
N SER A 35 68.45 103.34 1.27
CA SER A 35 68.55 103.20 2.73
C SER A 35 68.59 101.72 3.12
N TRP A 36 69.73 101.09 2.87
CA TRP A 36 69.90 99.63 2.98
C TRP A 36 69.57 99.04 4.35
N LYS A 37 69.95 99.72 5.44
CA LYS A 37 69.69 99.25 6.81
C LYS A 37 68.19 99.16 7.14
N LEU A 38 67.43 100.18 6.73
CA LEU A 38 65.99 100.24 6.95
C LEU A 38 65.24 99.24 6.06
N SER A 39 65.70 99.08 4.82
CA SER A 39 65.18 98.07 3.91
C SER A 39 65.36 96.65 4.44
N SER A 40 66.58 96.29 4.86
CA SER A 40 66.87 94.98 5.43
C SER A 40 66.04 94.69 6.69
N SER A 41 65.90 95.65 7.59
CA SER A 41 65.05 95.51 8.78
C SER A 41 63.57 95.34 8.43
N GLY A 42 63.07 96.08 7.43
CA GLY A 42 61.70 95.98 6.95
C GLY A 42 61.41 94.60 6.34
N TYR A 43 62.28 94.12 5.46
CA TYR A 43 62.13 92.78 4.85
C TYR A 43 62.23 91.67 5.88
N LYS A 44 63.14 91.78 6.86
CA LYS A 44 63.23 90.82 7.97
C LYS A 44 61.90 90.74 8.74
N LYS A 45 61.30 91.90 9.06
CA LYS A 45 60.03 91.93 9.79
C LYS A 45 58.86 91.39 8.97
N ALA A 46 58.81 91.72 7.68
CA ALA A 46 57.83 91.16 6.76
C ALA A 46 57.94 89.63 6.68
N TYR A 47 59.15 89.09 6.57
CA TYR A 47 59.40 87.66 6.54
C TYR A 47 58.95 86.96 7.83
N GLU A 48 59.28 87.50 9.01
CA GLU A 48 58.83 86.96 10.30
C GLU A 48 57.30 86.89 10.40
N LEU A 49 56.60 87.96 10.03
CA LEU A 49 55.14 88.03 10.07
C LEU A 49 54.48 87.09 9.05
N LEU A 50 55.04 87.01 7.84
CA LEU A 50 54.58 86.08 6.81
C LEU A 50 54.75 84.63 7.26
N ASN A 51 55.91 84.28 7.81
CA ASN A 51 56.19 82.92 8.27
C ASN A 51 55.23 82.49 9.39
N HIS A 52 54.98 83.37 10.36
CA HIS A 52 54.04 83.11 11.44
C HIS A 52 52.58 82.93 10.95
N SER A 53 52.17 83.75 9.97
CA SER A 53 50.86 83.61 9.31
C SER A 53 50.73 82.29 8.55
N LEU A 54 51.78 81.90 7.82
CA LEU A 54 51.81 80.63 7.10
C LEU A 54 51.72 79.44 8.05
N GLU A 55 52.50 79.45 9.14
CA GLU A 55 52.48 78.42 10.18
C GLU A 55 51.08 78.28 10.80
N THR A 56 50.48 79.38 11.25
CA THR A 56 49.14 79.38 11.87
C THR A 56 48.05 78.86 10.90
N ASN A 57 48.10 79.27 9.63
CA ASN A 57 47.16 78.82 8.62
C ASN A 57 47.36 77.33 8.26
N LEU A 58 48.61 76.86 8.23
CA LEU A 58 48.92 75.46 8.02
C LEU A 58 48.43 74.61 9.18
N ASP A 59 48.70 75.02 10.43
CA ASP A 59 48.24 74.32 11.63
C ASP A 59 46.71 74.22 11.68
N THR A 60 46.02 75.30 11.35
CA THR A 60 44.55 75.30 11.29
C THR A 60 44.04 74.32 10.24
N LYS A 61 44.63 74.32 9.03
CA LYS A 61 44.25 73.39 7.97
C LYS A 61 44.58 71.93 8.32
N ILE A 62 45.72 71.68 8.96
CA ILE A 62 46.12 70.35 9.45
C ILE A 62 45.07 69.85 10.45
N LEU A 63 44.72 70.66 11.44
CA LEU A 63 43.71 70.31 12.44
C LEU A 63 42.34 70.02 11.83
N GLU A 64 41.91 70.81 10.84
CA GLU A 64 40.66 70.55 10.11
C GLU A 64 40.69 69.22 9.35
N LEU A 65 41.83 68.90 8.71
CA LEU A 65 42.02 67.65 7.99
C LEU A 65 42.05 66.45 8.95
N GLU A 66 42.73 66.56 10.08
CA GLU A 66 42.75 65.54 11.13
C GLU A 66 41.34 65.25 11.66
N LYS A 67 40.56 66.30 11.98
CA LYS A 67 39.17 66.13 12.41
C LYS A 67 38.31 65.44 11.37
N LYS A 68 38.44 65.81 10.09
CA LYS A 68 37.70 65.15 8.99
C LYS A 68 38.11 63.69 8.83
N TYR A 69 39.40 63.41 8.96
CA TYR A 69 39.93 62.06 8.88
C TYR A 69 39.41 61.18 10.03
N ASP A 70 39.47 61.69 11.26
CA ASP A 70 38.98 60.98 12.45
C ASP A 70 37.47 60.72 12.39
N LEU A 71 36.68 61.70 11.94
CA LEU A 71 35.24 61.51 11.70
C LEU A 71 35.01 60.39 10.68
N THR A 72 35.71 60.44 9.55
CA THR A 72 35.59 59.43 8.47
C THR A 72 36.00 58.05 8.96
N LEU A 73 37.05 57.95 9.77
CA LEU A 73 37.48 56.69 10.39
C LEU A 73 36.42 56.14 11.36
N ALA A 74 35.82 57.00 12.18
CA ALA A 74 34.78 56.61 13.11
C ALA A 74 33.53 56.11 12.37
N GLU A 75 33.08 56.82 11.34
CA GLU A 75 31.95 56.44 10.49
C GLU A 75 32.21 55.10 9.78
N ASN A 76 33.40 54.91 9.21
CA ASN A 76 33.77 53.66 8.56
C ASN A 76 33.78 52.47 9.54
N LYS A 77 34.30 52.66 10.76
CA LYS A 77 34.26 51.62 11.81
C LYS A 77 32.82 51.25 12.15
N VAL A 78 31.95 52.24 12.39
CA VAL A 78 30.53 52.01 12.69
C VAL A 78 29.83 51.30 11.53
N LEU A 79 30.10 51.70 10.28
CA LEU A 79 29.53 51.08 9.09
C LEU A 79 29.97 49.61 8.94
N GLN A 80 31.26 49.32 9.17
CA GLN A 80 31.78 47.96 9.18
C GLN A 80 31.08 47.10 10.23
N PHE A 81 30.92 47.57 11.46
CA PHE A 81 30.22 46.81 12.51
C PHE A 81 28.75 46.57 12.18
N LYS A 82 28.05 47.57 11.60
CA LYS A 82 26.65 47.40 11.16
C LYS A 82 26.52 46.33 10.08
N ASN A 83 27.40 46.32 9.08
CA ASN A 83 27.40 45.32 8.02
C ASN A 83 27.70 43.92 8.57
N HIS A 84 28.69 43.78 9.46
CA HIS A 84 28.99 42.50 10.10
C HIS A 84 27.77 41.96 10.87
N LYS A 85 27.06 42.82 11.61
CA LYS A 85 25.84 42.42 12.33
C LYS A 85 24.74 41.90 11.40
N ILE A 86 24.48 42.58 10.28
CA ILE A 86 23.46 42.16 9.31
C ILE A 86 23.85 40.81 8.69
N ILE A 87 25.11 40.63 8.30
CA ILE A 87 25.61 39.37 7.74
C ILE A 87 25.47 38.23 8.77
N LEU A 88 25.82 38.47 10.03
CA LEU A 88 25.75 37.45 11.08
C LEU A 88 24.30 37.01 11.32
N ILE A 89 23.35 37.96 11.38
CA ILE A 89 21.91 37.64 11.48
C ILE A 89 21.44 36.81 10.28
N ALA A 90 21.85 37.19 9.07
CA ALA A 90 21.49 36.45 7.86
C ALA A 90 22.02 35.01 7.86
N VAL A 91 23.27 34.80 8.31
CA VAL A 91 23.88 33.47 8.43
C VAL A 91 23.16 32.62 9.47
N VAL A 92 22.80 33.19 10.62
CA VAL A 92 22.05 32.48 11.67
C VAL A 92 20.66 32.07 11.18
N LEU A 93 19.95 32.95 10.47
CA LEU A 93 18.65 32.64 9.87
C LEU A 93 18.74 31.54 8.82
N LEU A 94 19.78 31.57 7.98
CA LEU A 94 20.00 30.54 6.97
C LEU A 94 20.32 29.19 7.62
N MET A 95 21.14 29.16 8.67
CA MET A 95 21.44 27.94 9.42
C MET A 95 20.18 27.38 10.09
N PHE A 96 19.31 28.24 10.64
CA PHE A 96 18.03 27.82 11.21
C PHE A 96 17.12 27.17 10.16
N LEU A 97 17.00 27.75 8.96
CA LEU A 97 16.22 27.17 7.86
C LEU A 97 16.73 25.78 7.45
N ILE A 98 18.04 25.59 7.37
CA ILE A 98 18.65 24.29 7.06
C ILE A 98 18.25 23.24 8.10
N VAL A 99 18.33 23.58 9.40
CA VAL A 99 17.93 22.67 10.49
C VAL A 99 16.45 22.28 10.39
N VAL A 100 15.57 23.24 10.09
CA VAL A 100 14.13 22.98 9.91
C VAL A 100 13.91 21.99 8.76
N VAL A 101 14.53 22.20 7.61
CA VAL A 101 14.38 21.31 6.44
C VAL A 101 14.89 19.90 6.75
N LEU A 102 16.06 19.77 7.39
CA LEU A 102 16.62 18.48 7.78
C LEU A 102 15.71 17.74 8.77
N SER A 103 15.16 18.46 9.77
CA SER A 103 14.25 17.87 10.75
C SER A 103 12.98 17.31 10.10
N GLN A 104 12.36 18.06 9.17
CA GLN A 104 11.19 17.60 8.43
C GLN A 104 11.49 16.36 7.58
N HIS A 105 12.65 16.34 6.93
CA HIS A 105 13.07 15.19 6.12
C HIS A 105 13.23 13.93 6.98
N MET A 106 13.83 14.05 8.17
CA MET A 106 13.98 12.92 9.10
C MET A 106 12.63 12.40 9.59
N ILE A 107 11.68 13.28 9.91
CA ILE A 107 10.32 12.89 10.35
C ILE A 107 9.59 12.15 9.23
N LYS A 108 9.60 12.70 8.00
CA LYS A 108 8.96 12.06 6.85
C LYS A 108 9.54 10.68 6.55
N GLN A 109 10.86 10.52 6.61
CA GLN A 109 11.49 9.21 6.42
C GLN A 109 11.05 8.18 7.47
N LYS A 110 10.94 8.58 8.73
CA LYS A 110 10.46 7.68 9.79
C LYS A 110 9.02 7.25 9.52
N GLN A 111 8.13 8.17 9.16
CA GLN A 111 6.74 7.88 8.84
C GLN A 111 6.58 6.94 7.63
N ILE A 112 7.37 7.17 6.57
CA ILE A 112 7.34 6.31 5.37
C ILE A 112 7.81 4.89 5.72
N LYS A 113 8.85 4.75 6.55
CA LYS A 113 9.35 3.44 6.98
C LYS A 113 8.31 2.71 7.83
N THR A 114 7.71 3.36 8.82
CA THR A 114 6.68 2.73 9.67
C THR A 114 5.46 2.30 8.87
N LEU A 115 4.97 3.16 7.95
CA LEU A 115 3.85 2.82 7.07
C LEU A 115 4.20 1.69 6.10
N GLY A 116 5.45 1.64 5.61
CA GLY A 116 5.95 0.54 4.78
C GLY A 116 5.97 -0.78 5.54
N ASP A 117 6.45 -0.79 6.77
CA ASP A 117 6.52 -1.99 7.61
C ASP A 117 5.13 -2.50 7.99
N GLU A 118 4.20 -1.60 8.35
CA GLU A 118 2.80 -1.97 8.61
C GLU A 118 2.12 -2.55 7.37
N ARG A 119 2.29 -1.91 6.21
CA ARG A 119 1.75 -2.42 4.94
C ARG A 119 2.33 -3.78 4.58
N ASN A 120 3.62 -3.99 4.79
CA ASN A 120 4.27 -5.27 4.53
C ASN A 120 3.73 -6.37 5.46
N LYS A 121 3.55 -6.08 6.76
CA LYS A 121 2.93 -7.01 7.72
C LYS A 121 1.50 -7.38 7.31
N VAL A 122 0.69 -6.41 6.87
CA VAL A 122 -0.67 -6.67 6.38
C VAL A 122 -0.62 -7.56 5.14
N LEU A 123 0.25 -7.27 4.18
CA LEU A 123 0.41 -8.08 2.96
C LEU A 123 0.89 -9.51 3.27
N GLU A 124 1.77 -9.70 4.24
CA GLU A 124 2.20 -11.04 4.68
C GLU A 124 1.04 -11.82 5.32
N ASN A 125 0.26 -11.16 6.18
CA ASN A 125 -0.93 -11.76 6.79
C ASN A 125 -1.99 -12.13 5.75
N GLU A 126 -2.27 -11.24 4.78
CA GLU A 126 -3.20 -11.52 3.68
C GLU A 126 -2.73 -12.71 2.83
N LYS A 127 -1.44 -12.76 2.48
CA LYS A 127 -0.86 -13.91 1.75
C LYS A 127 -1.02 -15.21 2.52
N LYS A 128 -0.76 -15.18 3.83
CA LYS A 128 -0.90 -16.36 4.69
C LYS A 128 -2.36 -16.83 4.75
N LEU A 129 -3.31 -15.91 4.92
CA LEU A 129 -4.74 -16.22 4.96
C LEU A 129 -5.24 -16.78 3.63
N LEU A 130 -4.81 -16.20 2.51
CA LEU A 130 -5.13 -16.70 1.17
C LEU A 130 -4.58 -18.12 0.97
N TYR A 131 -3.36 -18.39 1.41
CA TYR A 131 -2.76 -19.72 1.33
C TYR A 131 -3.52 -20.75 2.17
N GLU A 132 -3.86 -20.42 3.43
CA GLU A 132 -4.67 -21.28 4.29
C GLU A 132 -6.05 -21.56 3.69
N LYS A 133 -6.73 -20.54 3.16
CA LYS A 133 -8.02 -20.69 2.49
C LYS A 133 -7.91 -21.58 1.25
N GLN A 134 -6.86 -21.43 0.46
CA GLN A 134 -6.62 -22.28 -0.71
C GLN A 134 -6.40 -23.74 -0.30
N GLN A 135 -5.59 -23.99 0.73
CA GLN A 135 -5.39 -25.35 1.25
C GLN A 135 -6.69 -25.99 1.73
N LEU A 136 -7.54 -25.25 2.45
CA LEU A 136 -8.85 -25.74 2.90
C LEU A 136 -9.73 -26.13 1.71
N LEU A 137 -9.84 -25.28 0.70
CA LEU A 137 -10.61 -25.57 -0.52
C LEU A 137 -10.06 -26.80 -1.27
N THR A 138 -8.73 -26.92 -1.37
CA THR A 138 -8.11 -28.10 -1.99
C THR A 138 -8.42 -29.38 -1.21
N ASN A 139 -8.36 -29.33 0.12
CA ASN A 139 -8.67 -30.47 0.98
C ASN A 139 -10.15 -30.85 0.90
N GLU A 140 -11.07 -29.89 0.96
CA GLU A 140 -12.51 -30.13 0.78
C GLU A 140 -12.81 -30.76 -0.58
N ASN A 141 -12.22 -30.22 -1.65
CA ASN A 141 -12.38 -30.76 -3.00
C ASN A 141 -11.81 -32.18 -3.12
N LYS A 142 -10.66 -32.45 -2.49
CA LYS A 142 -10.08 -33.80 -2.43
C LYS A 142 -11.00 -34.77 -1.69
N ASN A 143 -11.56 -34.37 -0.55
CA ASN A 143 -12.49 -35.19 0.23
C ASN A 143 -13.78 -35.47 -0.55
N LYS A 144 -14.39 -34.45 -1.17
CA LYS A 144 -15.57 -34.61 -2.04
C LYS A 144 -15.26 -35.55 -3.21
N LYS A 145 -14.10 -35.39 -3.87
CA LYS A 145 -13.68 -36.28 -4.96
C LYS A 145 -13.50 -37.72 -4.48
N GLN A 146 -12.89 -37.94 -3.32
CA GLN A 146 -12.75 -39.27 -2.73
C GLN A 146 -14.11 -39.90 -2.40
N GLU A 147 -15.04 -39.13 -1.87
CA GLU A 147 -16.40 -39.60 -1.59
C GLU A 147 -17.14 -40.01 -2.88
N LEU A 148 -17.02 -39.21 -3.95
CA LEU A 148 -17.57 -39.54 -5.26
C LEU A 148 -16.97 -40.83 -5.83
N ILE A 149 -15.63 -40.99 -5.74
CA ILE A 149 -14.95 -42.21 -6.19
C ILE A 149 -15.46 -43.43 -5.39
N LYS A 150 -15.60 -43.31 -4.07
CA LYS A 150 -16.15 -44.40 -3.23
C LYS A 150 -17.56 -44.78 -3.66
N LYS A 151 -18.44 -43.78 -3.88
CA LYS A 151 -19.82 -44.01 -4.36
C LYS A 151 -19.82 -44.71 -5.72
N GLN A 152 -19.00 -44.24 -6.67
CA GLN A 152 -18.90 -44.83 -8.00
C GLN A 152 -18.37 -46.27 -7.97
N MET A 153 -17.39 -46.56 -7.12
CA MET A 153 -16.85 -47.91 -6.94
C MET A 153 -17.92 -48.88 -6.41
N ILE A 154 -18.65 -48.47 -5.37
CA ILE A 154 -19.75 -49.28 -4.80
C ILE A 154 -20.82 -49.56 -5.86
N LEU A 155 -21.26 -48.54 -6.60
CA LEU A 155 -22.24 -48.70 -7.69
C LEU A 155 -21.75 -49.66 -8.77
N THR A 156 -20.46 -49.60 -9.12
CA THR A 156 -19.86 -50.49 -10.12
C THR A 156 -19.91 -51.95 -9.66
N PHE A 157 -19.57 -52.22 -8.40
CA PHE A 157 -19.68 -53.57 -7.83
C PHE A 157 -21.13 -54.06 -7.82
N PHE A 158 -22.06 -53.22 -7.37
CA PHE A 158 -23.49 -53.56 -7.39
C PHE A 158 -23.97 -53.86 -8.80
N HIS A 159 -23.60 -53.03 -9.79
CA HIS A 159 -23.94 -53.25 -11.19
C HIS A 159 -23.40 -54.60 -11.71
N GLN A 160 -22.13 -54.92 -11.43
CA GLN A 160 -21.51 -56.18 -11.84
C GLN A 160 -22.22 -57.39 -11.23
N ILE A 161 -22.47 -57.37 -9.91
CA ILE A 161 -23.18 -58.43 -9.21
C ILE A 161 -24.60 -58.58 -9.73
N SER A 162 -25.34 -57.49 -9.91
CA SER A 162 -26.70 -57.52 -10.47
C SER A 162 -26.73 -58.07 -11.89
N LYS A 163 -25.74 -57.72 -12.73
CA LYS A 163 -25.63 -58.25 -14.09
C LYS A 163 -25.36 -59.75 -14.06
N GLN A 164 -24.36 -60.20 -13.30
CA GLN A 164 -24.09 -61.63 -13.11
C GLN A 164 -25.35 -62.34 -12.61
N ASN A 165 -26.08 -61.71 -11.70
CA ASN A 165 -27.27 -62.32 -11.14
C ASN A 165 -28.39 -62.49 -12.18
N LEU A 166 -28.57 -61.50 -13.04
CA LEU A 166 -29.51 -61.54 -14.16
C LEU A 166 -29.11 -62.60 -15.20
N ASP A 167 -27.81 -62.71 -15.50
CA ASP A 167 -27.30 -63.69 -16.47
C ASP A 167 -27.55 -65.13 -15.98
N ILE A 168 -27.31 -65.42 -14.70
CA ILE A 168 -27.62 -66.72 -14.08
C ILE A 168 -29.13 -66.99 -14.11
N LYS A 169 -29.95 -66.00 -13.76
CA LYS A 169 -31.42 -66.14 -13.81
C LYS A 169 -31.91 -66.48 -15.22
N ASN A 170 -31.40 -65.78 -16.22
CA ASN A 170 -31.73 -66.01 -17.62
C ASN A 170 -31.26 -67.39 -18.09
N PHE A 171 -30.09 -67.83 -17.65
CA PHE A 171 -29.58 -69.17 -17.91
C PHE A 171 -30.48 -70.26 -17.32
N LEU A 172 -30.82 -70.16 -16.03
CA LEU A 172 -31.72 -71.10 -15.35
C LEU A 172 -33.11 -71.12 -16.01
N PHE A 173 -33.63 -69.95 -16.41
CA PHE A 173 -34.88 -69.86 -17.15
C PHE A 173 -34.80 -70.58 -18.50
N LYS A 174 -33.74 -70.37 -19.29
CA LYS A 174 -33.53 -71.07 -20.56
C LYS A 174 -33.48 -72.59 -20.37
N LEU A 175 -32.79 -73.06 -19.33
CA LEU A 175 -32.74 -74.49 -18.99
C LEU A 175 -34.13 -75.02 -18.64
N LYS A 176 -34.89 -74.31 -17.81
CA LYS A 176 -36.27 -74.67 -17.45
C LYS A 176 -37.20 -74.76 -18.68
N THR A 177 -37.02 -73.90 -19.67
CA THR A 177 -37.83 -73.87 -20.90
C THR A 177 -37.32 -74.79 -22.02
N SER A 178 -36.16 -75.44 -21.84
CA SER A 178 -35.57 -76.32 -22.83
C SER A 178 -36.33 -77.64 -22.94
N LYS A 179 -36.68 -78.03 -24.18
CA LYS A 179 -37.40 -79.27 -24.47
C LYS A 179 -36.68 -80.52 -23.93
N TYR A 180 -35.35 -80.56 -24.06
CA TYR A 180 -34.51 -81.66 -23.58
C TYR A 180 -34.51 -81.83 -22.06
N ILE A 181 -34.79 -80.76 -21.31
CA ILE A 181 -34.83 -80.77 -19.85
C ILE A 181 -36.26 -80.99 -19.36
N SER A 182 -37.26 -80.39 -20.02
CA SER A 182 -38.67 -80.58 -19.67
C SER A 182 -39.14 -82.03 -19.79
N ASP A 183 -38.55 -82.80 -20.70
CA ASP A 183 -38.93 -84.19 -20.94
C ASP A 183 -38.39 -85.14 -19.85
N ASN A 184 -37.35 -84.73 -19.11
CA ASN A 184 -36.81 -85.48 -17.97
C ASN A 184 -37.26 -84.87 -16.64
N LYS A 185 -38.32 -85.43 -16.04
CA LYS A 185 -38.93 -84.94 -14.78
C LYS A 185 -37.92 -84.72 -13.63
N ASN A 186 -36.92 -85.58 -13.46
CA ASN A 186 -35.94 -85.43 -12.38
C ASN A 186 -35.00 -84.25 -12.62
N LEU A 187 -34.53 -84.06 -13.85
CA LEU A 187 -33.70 -82.90 -14.23
C LEU A 187 -34.52 -81.61 -14.18
N TYR A 188 -35.76 -81.63 -14.68
CA TYR A 188 -36.67 -80.50 -14.62
C TYR A 188 -36.93 -80.04 -13.18
N ASN A 189 -37.23 -80.96 -12.25
CA ASN A 189 -37.48 -80.62 -10.86
C ASN A 189 -36.26 -79.98 -10.17
N LYS A 190 -35.05 -80.48 -10.44
CA LYS A 190 -33.81 -79.88 -9.93
C LYS A 190 -33.57 -78.46 -10.48
N VAL A 191 -33.77 -78.26 -11.78
CA VAL A 191 -33.63 -76.94 -12.40
C VAL A 191 -34.69 -75.96 -11.89
N LEU A 192 -35.92 -76.44 -11.67
CA LEU A 192 -36.99 -75.65 -11.07
C LEU A 192 -36.68 -75.25 -9.63
N GLU A 193 -36.21 -76.19 -8.81
CA GLU A 193 -35.79 -75.94 -7.43
C GLU A 193 -34.65 -74.92 -7.36
N GLU A 194 -33.60 -75.08 -8.18
CA GLU A 194 -32.51 -74.10 -8.27
C GLU A 194 -32.98 -72.73 -8.76
N TYR A 195 -33.89 -72.67 -9.73
CA TYR A 195 -34.45 -71.41 -10.20
C TYR A 195 -35.25 -70.68 -9.12
N GLU A 196 -36.11 -71.39 -8.38
CA GLU A 196 -36.89 -70.81 -7.28
C GLU A 196 -36.00 -70.42 -6.10
N ASN A 197 -35.05 -71.27 -5.70
CA ASN A 197 -34.05 -70.96 -4.66
C ASN A 197 -33.23 -69.72 -5.03
N TYR A 198 -32.81 -69.64 -6.29
CA TYR A 198 -32.05 -68.52 -6.81
C TYR A 198 -32.87 -67.23 -6.80
N ASN A 199 -34.12 -67.27 -7.27
CA ASN A 199 -35.03 -66.13 -7.19
C ASN A 199 -35.25 -65.69 -5.74
N GLN A 200 -35.43 -66.61 -4.79
CA GLN A 200 -35.60 -66.25 -3.38
C GLN A 200 -34.35 -65.60 -2.78
N LYS A 201 -33.16 -66.14 -3.05
CA LYS A 201 -31.88 -65.63 -2.50
C LYS A 201 -31.45 -64.29 -3.11
N THR A 202 -31.74 -64.08 -4.39
CA THR A 202 -31.33 -62.86 -5.11
C THR A 202 -32.40 -61.77 -5.14
N ASN A 203 -33.62 -62.08 -4.71
CA ASN A 203 -34.64 -61.08 -4.50
C ASN A 203 -34.23 -60.20 -3.32
N ILE A 204 -33.69 -59.03 -3.64
CA ILE A 204 -33.51 -57.95 -2.68
C ILE A 204 -34.91 -57.51 -2.27
N SER A 205 -35.48 -58.20 -1.28
CA SER A 205 -36.71 -57.76 -0.62
C SER A 205 -36.50 -56.31 -0.22
N GLU A 206 -37.40 -55.43 -0.71
CA GLU A 206 -37.36 -53.96 -0.65
C GLU A 206 -37.25 -53.36 0.77
N THR A 207 -36.96 -54.15 1.81
CA THR A 207 -37.31 -53.86 3.20
C THR A 207 -36.19 -54.00 4.22
N ALA A 208 -35.15 -54.82 3.97
CA ALA A 208 -34.15 -55.10 5.01
C ALA A 208 -32.94 -54.15 5.00
N ILE A 209 -32.60 -53.56 3.84
CA ILE A 209 -31.34 -52.82 3.66
C ILE A 209 -31.52 -51.30 3.82
N PHE A 210 -32.75 -50.80 3.66
CA PHE A 210 -33.03 -49.36 3.56
C PHE A 210 -33.96 -48.90 4.69
N THR A 211 -33.37 -48.52 5.82
CA THR A 211 -34.12 -47.93 6.95
C THR A 211 -34.48 -46.47 6.67
N ASP A 212 -35.52 -45.98 7.34
CA ASP A 212 -35.92 -44.57 7.24
C ASP A 212 -34.79 -43.63 7.69
N ASP A 213 -33.94 -44.04 8.64
CA ASP A 213 -32.73 -43.30 9.05
C ASP A 213 -31.73 -43.10 7.90
N ILE A 214 -31.49 -44.14 7.09
CA ILE A 214 -30.62 -44.04 5.91
C ILE A 214 -31.23 -43.09 4.88
N LEU A 215 -32.55 -43.14 4.69
CA LEU A 215 -33.26 -42.26 3.77
C LEU A 215 -33.14 -40.78 4.21
N ILE A 216 -33.36 -40.48 5.50
CA ILE A 216 -33.20 -39.12 6.06
C ILE A 216 -31.78 -38.61 5.82
N LYS A 217 -30.77 -39.43 6.15
CA LYS A 217 -29.35 -39.05 6.01
C LYS A 217 -28.93 -38.80 4.56
N LEU A 218 -29.45 -39.59 3.61
CA LEU A 218 -29.08 -39.47 2.19
C LEU A 218 -29.86 -38.40 1.43
N THR A 219 -31.12 -38.16 1.79
CA THR A 219 -32.02 -37.28 1.01
C THR A 219 -32.38 -35.97 1.72
N GLY A 220 -32.18 -35.89 3.04
CA GLY A 220 -32.60 -34.77 3.87
C GLY A 220 -34.12 -34.67 4.10
N ILE A 221 -34.89 -35.67 3.67
CA ILE A 221 -36.35 -35.69 3.85
C ILE A 221 -36.70 -35.80 5.34
N LYS A 222 -37.67 -34.99 5.79
CA LYS A 222 -38.19 -35.05 7.17
C LYS A 222 -38.91 -36.37 7.43
N ALA A 223 -38.80 -36.90 8.65
CA ALA A 223 -39.44 -38.16 9.05
C ALA A 223 -40.97 -38.18 8.77
N GLU A 224 -41.64 -37.04 8.95
CA GLU A 224 -43.08 -36.88 8.69
C GLU A 224 -43.46 -37.08 7.21
N ASP A 225 -42.56 -36.72 6.29
CA ASP A 225 -42.77 -36.85 4.85
C ASP A 225 -42.44 -38.25 4.34
N ILE A 226 -41.52 -38.96 5.02
CA ILE A 226 -41.16 -40.35 4.72
C ILE A 226 -42.36 -41.28 4.93
N ALA A 227 -43.21 -41.00 5.91
CA ALA A 227 -44.43 -41.77 6.17
C ALA A 227 -45.42 -41.76 4.99
N LYS A 228 -45.34 -40.75 4.11
CA LYS A 228 -46.23 -40.58 2.94
C LYS A 228 -45.76 -41.37 1.72
N LEU A 229 -44.56 -41.95 1.79
CA LEU A 229 -43.93 -42.72 0.70
C LEU A 229 -44.07 -44.21 0.96
N ASN A 230 -44.40 -44.97 -0.10
CA ASN A 230 -44.42 -46.43 0.01
C ASN A 230 -42.98 -47.00 -0.05
N LYS A 231 -42.81 -48.28 0.28
CA LYS A 231 -41.49 -48.94 0.29
C LYS A 231 -40.76 -48.83 -1.06
N SER A 232 -41.46 -49.06 -2.17
CA SER A 232 -40.91 -48.92 -3.52
C SER A 232 -40.43 -47.49 -3.82
N ASP A 233 -41.18 -46.47 -3.39
CA ASP A 233 -40.84 -45.04 -3.57
C ASP A 233 -39.57 -44.70 -2.78
N LYS A 234 -39.47 -45.21 -1.54
CA LYS A 234 -38.28 -45.02 -0.67
C LYS A 234 -37.02 -45.64 -1.30
N VAL A 235 -37.10 -46.87 -1.80
CA VAL A 235 -35.97 -47.52 -2.49
C VAL A 235 -35.57 -46.73 -3.73
N LEU A 236 -36.54 -46.28 -4.53
CA LEU A 236 -36.26 -45.51 -5.74
C LEU A 236 -35.59 -44.15 -5.41
N LEU A 237 -36.00 -43.49 -4.33
CA LEU A 237 -35.37 -42.25 -3.84
C LEU A 237 -33.92 -42.46 -3.40
N ILE A 238 -33.63 -43.55 -2.70
CA ILE A 238 -32.26 -43.86 -2.29
C ILE A 238 -31.37 -44.08 -3.51
N LEU A 239 -31.85 -44.86 -4.48
CA LEU A 239 -31.09 -45.10 -5.72
C LEU A 239 -30.87 -43.81 -6.52
N LEU A 240 -31.85 -42.90 -6.52
CA LEU A 240 -31.69 -41.57 -7.12
C LEU A 240 -30.67 -40.72 -6.36
N ALA A 241 -30.69 -40.72 -5.03
CA ALA A 241 -29.73 -39.96 -4.20
C ALA A 241 -28.29 -40.47 -4.36
N LEU A 242 -28.15 -41.73 -4.77
CA LEU A 242 -26.87 -42.33 -5.15
C LEU A 242 -26.48 -42.04 -6.61
N ASN A 243 -27.23 -41.22 -7.35
CA ASN A 243 -27.02 -40.93 -8.78
C ASN A 243 -27.10 -42.15 -9.70
N ALA A 244 -27.87 -43.18 -9.34
CA ALA A 244 -28.03 -44.36 -10.19
C ALA A 244 -28.83 -44.04 -11.47
N GLY A 245 -28.25 -44.39 -12.62
CA GLY A 245 -28.87 -44.25 -13.92
C GLY A 245 -30.06 -45.19 -14.12
N ASN A 246 -30.92 -44.92 -15.11
CA ASN A 246 -32.11 -45.74 -15.37
C ASN A 246 -31.77 -47.21 -15.65
N LYS A 247 -30.66 -47.47 -16.35
CA LYS A 247 -30.19 -48.84 -16.65
C LYS A 247 -29.73 -49.58 -15.39
N GLU A 248 -29.02 -48.90 -14.50
CA GLU A 248 -28.51 -49.47 -13.25
C GLU A 248 -29.65 -49.80 -12.29
N ILE A 249 -30.60 -48.87 -12.13
CA ILE A 249 -31.81 -49.10 -11.34
C ILE A 249 -32.63 -50.25 -11.93
N ALA A 250 -32.74 -50.33 -13.26
CA ALA A 250 -33.47 -51.41 -13.92
C ALA A 250 -32.85 -52.78 -13.64
N LEU A 251 -31.52 -52.88 -13.69
CA LEU A 251 -30.79 -54.09 -13.34
C LEU A 251 -30.94 -54.45 -11.86
N LEU A 252 -30.81 -53.47 -10.97
CA LEU A 252 -30.93 -53.68 -9.51
C LEU A 252 -32.32 -54.16 -9.10
N LEU A 253 -33.36 -53.58 -9.70
CA LEU A 253 -34.76 -53.90 -9.41
C LEU A 253 -35.31 -55.02 -10.32
N ASN A 254 -34.44 -55.66 -11.12
CA ASN A 254 -34.81 -56.70 -12.07
C ASN A 254 -36.06 -56.32 -12.92
N THR A 255 -36.03 -55.12 -13.50
CA THR A 255 -37.12 -54.53 -14.30
C THR A 255 -36.58 -53.90 -15.58
N SER A 256 -37.43 -53.27 -16.40
CA SER A 256 -37.02 -52.57 -17.62
C SER A 256 -36.67 -51.10 -17.34
N ALA A 257 -35.78 -50.52 -18.16
CA ALA A 257 -35.42 -49.10 -18.07
C ALA A 257 -36.64 -48.17 -18.26
N ASP A 258 -37.62 -48.57 -19.08
CA ASP A 258 -38.86 -47.82 -19.29
C ASP A 258 -39.78 -47.86 -18.07
N SER A 259 -39.86 -49.01 -17.39
CA SER A 259 -40.57 -49.15 -16.12
C SER A 259 -39.97 -48.20 -15.07
N VAL A 260 -38.64 -48.14 -14.97
CA VAL A 260 -37.95 -47.19 -14.08
C VAL A 260 -38.26 -45.74 -14.44
N ARG A 261 -38.20 -45.37 -15.72
CA ARG A 261 -38.52 -44.00 -16.18
C ARG A 261 -39.94 -43.59 -15.77
N ASN A 262 -40.92 -44.47 -15.97
CA ASN A 262 -42.29 -44.23 -15.57
C ASN A 262 -42.47 -44.12 -14.05
N ARG A 263 -41.77 -44.97 -13.28
CA ARG A 263 -41.76 -44.88 -11.81
C ARG A 263 -41.15 -43.56 -11.31
N LYS A 264 -40.04 -43.10 -11.91
CA LYS A 264 -39.42 -41.80 -11.60
C LYS A 264 -40.39 -40.64 -11.83
N LEU A 265 -41.11 -40.64 -12.96
CA LEU A 265 -42.11 -39.60 -13.26
C LEU A 265 -43.27 -39.61 -12.27
N LYS A 266 -43.77 -40.79 -11.88
CA LYS A 266 -44.82 -40.92 -10.87
C LYS A 266 -44.36 -40.43 -9.50
N LEU A 267 -43.13 -40.78 -9.12
CA LEU A 267 -42.52 -40.34 -7.87
C LEU A 267 -42.36 -38.82 -7.83
N LYS A 268 -41.86 -38.20 -8.90
CA LYS A 268 -41.73 -36.74 -9.01
C LYS A 268 -43.08 -36.03 -8.81
N LYS A 269 -44.13 -36.47 -9.52
CA LYS A 269 -45.49 -35.94 -9.36
C LYS A 269 -46.03 -36.13 -7.93
N LYS A 270 -45.65 -37.21 -7.26
CA LYS A 270 -46.07 -37.49 -5.87
C LYS A 270 -45.37 -36.56 -4.89
N ILE A 271 -44.07 -36.32 -5.06
CA ILE A 271 -43.28 -35.38 -4.24
C ILE A 271 -43.82 -33.95 -4.39
N GLU A 272 -44.07 -33.50 -5.62
CA GLU A 272 -44.62 -32.17 -5.92
C GLU A 272 -46.01 -31.97 -5.30
N LYS A 273 -46.89 -32.99 -5.35
CA LYS A 273 -48.24 -32.93 -4.76
C LYS A 273 -48.26 -32.95 -3.23
N VAL A 274 -47.25 -33.56 -2.61
CA VAL A 274 -47.21 -33.81 -1.16
C VAL A 274 -46.38 -32.74 -0.42
N GLN A 275 -45.79 -31.78 -1.14
CA GLN A 275 -44.91 -30.73 -0.62
C GLN A 275 -43.71 -31.26 0.20
N VAL A 276 -43.20 -32.43 -0.17
CA VAL A 276 -42.01 -32.99 0.46
C VAL A 276 -40.82 -32.12 0.10
N HIS A 277 -40.22 -31.47 1.10
CA HIS A 277 -39.02 -30.65 0.88
C HIS A 277 -37.81 -31.57 0.79
N ILE A 278 -37.25 -31.67 -0.41
CA ILE A 278 -36.05 -32.43 -0.71
C ILE A 278 -34.93 -31.43 -0.98
N ASN A 279 -33.72 -31.68 -0.49
CA ASN A 279 -32.57 -30.82 -0.77
C ASN A 279 -32.28 -30.86 -2.29
N GLU A 280 -32.11 -29.69 -2.93
CA GLU A 280 -32.15 -29.42 -4.39
C GLU A 280 -31.14 -30.17 -5.31
N GLN A 281 -30.54 -31.28 -4.88
CA GLN A 281 -29.50 -32.01 -5.65
C GLN A 281 -29.91 -33.42 -6.12
N LEU A 282 -31.20 -33.68 -6.31
CA LEU A 282 -31.75 -34.99 -6.73
C LEU A 282 -32.19 -35.02 -8.20
#